data_AF-A0A8S9I9D9-F1
#
_entry.id   AF-A0A8S9I9D9-F1
#
_cell.length_a   1.000
_cell.length_b   1.000
_cell.length_c   1.000
_cell.angle_alpha   90.00
_cell.angle_beta   90.00
_cell.angle_gamma   90.00
#
_symmetry.space_group_name_H-M   'P 1'
#
loop_
_entity.id
_entity.type
_entity.pdbx_description
1 polymer ?
#
loop_
_entity_poly.entity_id
_entity_poly.type
_entity_poly.pdbx_seq_one_letter_code
_entity_poly.pdbx_strand_id
1 'polypeptide(L)'
;MRNLFYRHCRQLCACRKHSEHPLAAYALIERLQKPEAEPALREPVYNALSQLDCDTEVWEHILFQSLELLNDSDEEILVAAIHFIFKTASQCQHLPGAVRSVRERLKSLGADVSVCVLEYLSKTVHSWAEIAEMILRDINCDDSLDGNFGTLPVGPFLIGENDSISEMEDLMDKHEFYANRQFFDVYILLEMLSISSLAVEASQTFERAVARGAIVVQCVAMVLEKRRVQGPNLSATRGDPVLEGEVSEEEAAGGIEFRALLNLAETLAHSKDPQVRGFVKRLYAVLFKWFPDQPFRVQILRRLVDRFTSPTSSNGELDLELRILDILIFQEREVARPILAMLKKAVEHANIDRAALWHQLRVNKEELVRLKEEKKTEIQTLTKEKSGITKKLSESEAAKTRLKSEMKAETDRFGREKKELVEQFRDVESQLEWVRSERQDEIDKLSSEKKALLDRLTEAETFLTRK
;
A
#
# COMPACT_ATOMS: atom_id res chain seq x y z
N MET A 1 -41.47 -40.70 -32.61
CA MET A 1 -40.10 -41.14 -32.92
C MET A 1 -39.06 -40.72 -31.86
N ARG A 2 -39.06 -39.47 -31.35
CA ARG A 2 -38.15 -39.00 -30.27
C ARG A 2 -38.04 -39.93 -29.04
N ASN A 3 -39.17 -40.37 -28.47
CA ASN A 3 -39.17 -41.26 -27.29
C ASN A 3 -38.65 -42.69 -27.56
N LEU A 4 -38.73 -43.17 -28.80
CA LEU A 4 -38.17 -44.48 -29.19
C LEU A 4 -36.65 -44.38 -29.38
N PHE A 5 -36.17 -43.30 -29.98
CA PHE A 5 -34.73 -43.05 -30.15
C PHE A 5 -34.04 -42.82 -28.79
N TYR A 6 -34.63 -42.02 -27.90
CA TYR A 6 -34.09 -41.80 -26.55
C TYR A 6 -34.01 -43.11 -25.75
N ARG A 7 -35.06 -43.96 -25.83
CA ARG A 7 -35.03 -45.30 -25.22
C ARG A 7 -33.99 -46.21 -25.87
N HIS A 8 -33.81 -46.13 -27.19
CA HIS A 8 -32.83 -46.92 -27.92
C HIS A 8 -31.38 -46.52 -27.59
N CYS A 9 -31.08 -45.22 -27.51
CA CYS A 9 -29.78 -44.72 -27.05
C CYS A 9 -29.51 -45.11 -25.60
N ARG A 10 -30.50 -44.99 -24.70
CA ARG A 10 -30.36 -45.45 -23.31
C ARG A 10 -30.14 -46.97 -23.21
N GLN A 11 -30.85 -47.77 -24.02
CA GLN A 11 -30.65 -49.22 -24.06
C GLN A 11 -29.31 -49.64 -24.67
N LEU A 12 -28.80 -48.90 -25.66
CA LEU A 12 -27.47 -49.12 -26.23
C LEU A 12 -26.35 -48.85 -25.20
N CYS A 13 -26.51 -47.85 -24.33
CA CYS A 13 -25.56 -47.55 -23.25
C CYS A 13 -25.68 -48.49 -22.05
N ALA A 14 -26.89 -48.96 -21.70
CA ALA A 14 -27.12 -49.76 -20.48
C ALA A 14 -26.88 -51.27 -20.63
N CYS A 15 -26.81 -51.81 -21.85
CA CYS A 15 -26.74 -53.27 -22.11
C CYS A 15 -25.45 -53.76 -22.76
N ARG A 16 -24.50 -52.88 -23.08
CA ARG A 16 -23.24 -53.27 -23.75
C ARG A 16 -22.13 -53.48 -22.73
N LYS A 17 -21.28 -54.50 -22.96
CA LYS A 17 -20.07 -54.72 -22.16
C LYS A 17 -19.13 -53.52 -22.35
N HIS A 18 -18.37 -53.13 -21.32
CA HIS A 18 -17.42 -51.99 -21.38
C HIS A 18 -16.51 -52.00 -22.62
N SER A 19 -16.21 -53.18 -23.18
CA SER A 19 -15.45 -53.36 -24.43
C SER A 19 -16.11 -52.79 -25.70
N GLU A 20 -17.41 -52.50 -25.69
CA GLU A 20 -18.17 -52.01 -26.85
C GLU A 20 -18.49 -50.50 -26.77
N HIS A 21 -18.11 -49.83 -25.69
CA HIS A 21 -18.33 -48.40 -25.52
C HIS A 21 -17.61 -47.56 -26.59
N PRO A 22 -16.34 -47.83 -26.96
CA PRO A 22 -15.68 -47.09 -28.03
C PRO A 22 -16.43 -47.17 -29.36
N LEU A 23 -16.87 -48.36 -29.77
CA LEU A 23 -17.61 -48.56 -31.02
C LEU A 23 -18.98 -47.85 -31.00
N ALA A 24 -19.65 -47.85 -29.86
CA ALA A 24 -20.89 -47.09 -29.68
C ALA A 24 -20.64 -45.58 -29.79
N ALA A 25 -19.52 -45.10 -29.24
CA ALA A 25 -19.16 -43.70 -29.27
C ALA A 25 -18.91 -43.20 -30.71
N TYR A 26 -18.07 -43.90 -31.49
CA TYR A 26 -17.84 -43.61 -32.91
C TYR A 26 -19.13 -43.61 -33.73
N ALA A 27 -19.98 -44.61 -33.56
CA ALA A 27 -21.23 -44.71 -34.32
C ALA A 27 -22.23 -43.58 -33.99
N LEU A 28 -22.23 -43.10 -32.74
CA LEU A 28 -23.09 -42.01 -32.29
C LEU A 28 -22.62 -40.65 -32.83
N ILE A 29 -21.31 -40.38 -32.81
CA ILE A 29 -20.77 -39.11 -33.30
C ILE A 29 -20.80 -39.02 -34.84
N GLU A 30 -20.49 -40.10 -35.56
CA GLU A 30 -20.64 -40.18 -37.03
C GLU A 30 -22.08 -39.91 -37.47
N ARG A 31 -23.06 -40.30 -36.65
CA ARG A 31 -24.47 -40.05 -36.93
C ARG A 31 -24.83 -38.57 -36.84
N LEU A 32 -24.12 -37.78 -36.03
CA LEU A 32 -24.29 -36.32 -35.95
C LEU A 32 -23.60 -35.57 -37.09
N GLN A 33 -22.56 -36.16 -37.69
CA GLN A 33 -21.84 -35.58 -38.84
C GLN A 33 -22.60 -35.69 -40.16
N LYS A 34 -23.62 -36.56 -40.25
CA LYS A 34 -24.42 -36.70 -41.47
C LYS A 34 -25.24 -35.41 -41.69
N PRO A 35 -25.20 -34.80 -42.90
CA PRO A 35 -25.91 -33.56 -43.19
C PRO A 35 -27.44 -33.68 -43.09
N GLU A 36 -27.97 -34.91 -43.13
CA GLU A 36 -29.39 -35.23 -42.97
C GLU A 36 -29.81 -35.44 -41.50
N ALA A 37 -28.89 -35.28 -40.54
CA ALA A 37 -29.17 -35.50 -39.13
C ALA A 37 -30.11 -34.41 -38.58
N GLU A 38 -31.24 -34.83 -38.00
CA GLU A 38 -32.17 -33.90 -37.34
C GLU A 38 -31.45 -33.18 -36.17
N PRO A 39 -31.50 -31.83 -36.09
CA PRO A 39 -30.85 -31.07 -35.03
C PRO A 39 -31.31 -31.50 -33.63
N ALA A 40 -32.58 -31.91 -33.50
CA ALA A 40 -33.18 -32.42 -32.26
C ALA A 40 -32.53 -33.73 -31.73
N LEU A 41 -31.69 -34.41 -32.51
CA LEU A 41 -30.97 -35.61 -32.07
C LEU A 41 -29.64 -35.28 -31.37
N ARG A 42 -29.09 -34.07 -31.53
CA ARG A 42 -27.78 -33.67 -31.00
C ARG A 42 -27.73 -33.76 -29.47
N GLU A 43 -28.69 -33.14 -28.77
CA GLU A 43 -28.73 -33.17 -27.30
C GLU A 43 -28.89 -34.60 -26.73
N PRO A 44 -29.83 -35.45 -27.21
CA PRO A 44 -29.90 -36.86 -26.81
C PRO A 44 -28.61 -37.65 -27.05
N VAL A 45 -27.92 -37.40 -28.16
CA VAL A 45 -26.67 -38.08 -28.49
C VAL A 45 -25.53 -37.62 -27.59
N TYR A 46 -25.37 -36.31 -27.33
CA TYR A 46 -24.39 -35.81 -26.36
C TYR A 46 -24.64 -36.35 -24.96
N ASN A 47 -25.90 -36.41 -24.54
CA ASN A 47 -26.27 -37.04 -23.27
C ASN A 47 -25.90 -38.52 -23.23
N ALA A 48 -26.15 -39.28 -24.31
CA ALA A 48 -25.77 -40.70 -24.39
C ALA A 48 -24.25 -40.90 -24.40
N LEU A 49 -23.52 -40.11 -25.19
CA LEU A 49 -22.06 -40.11 -25.25
C LEU A 49 -21.48 -39.83 -23.85
N SER A 50 -22.02 -38.86 -23.13
CA SER A 50 -21.54 -38.46 -21.80
C SER A 50 -21.63 -39.53 -20.70
N GLN A 51 -22.34 -40.64 -20.98
CA GLN A 51 -22.52 -41.80 -20.08
C GLN A 51 -21.64 -42.98 -20.48
N LEU A 52 -20.94 -42.90 -21.62
CA LEU A 52 -20.01 -43.93 -22.05
C LEU A 52 -18.72 -43.83 -21.23
N ASP A 53 -18.03 -44.96 -21.14
CA ASP A 53 -16.71 -45.06 -20.52
C ASP A 53 -15.73 -45.50 -21.60
N CYS A 54 -14.80 -44.62 -21.97
CA CYS A 54 -13.92 -44.75 -23.12
C CYS A 54 -12.50 -44.31 -22.75
N ASP A 55 -11.51 -44.83 -23.46
CA ASP A 55 -10.11 -44.44 -23.29
C ASP A 55 -9.86 -43.01 -23.80
N THR A 56 -8.77 -42.39 -23.34
CA THR A 56 -8.41 -41.00 -23.67
C THR A 56 -8.38 -40.73 -25.18
N GLU A 57 -7.80 -41.63 -25.98
CA GLU A 57 -7.71 -41.48 -27.45
C GLU A 57 -9.09 -41.40 -28.13
N VAL A 58 -10.07 -42.16 -27.61
CA VAL A 58 -11.45 -42.17 -28.12
C VAL A 58 -12.14 -40.86 -27.76
N TRP A 59 -11.93 -40.36 -26.54
CA TRP A 59 -12.45 -39.06 -26.13
C TRP A 59 -11.85 -37.89 -26.90
N GLU A 60 -10.55 -37.93 -27.21
CA GLU A 60 -9.90 -36.95 -28.08
C GLU A 60 -10.57 -36.91 -29.45
N HIS A 61 -10.77 -38.07 -30.08
CA HIS A 61 -11.43 -38.14 -31.37
C HIS A 61 -12.86 -37.57 -31.34
N ILE A 62 -13.66 -37.96 -30.34
CA ILE A 62 -15.03 -37.47 -30.17
C ILE A 62 -15.04 -35.96 -29.91
N LEU A 63 -14.07 -35.46 -29.14
CA LEU A 63 -13.92 -34.03 -28.88
C LEU A 63 -13.70 -33.27 -30.19
N PHE A 64 -12.71 -33.65 -31.00
CA PHE A 64 -12.41 -32.94 -32.25
C PHE A 64 -13.62 -32.90 -33.20
N GLN A 65 -14.34 -34.01 -33.33
CA GLN A 65 -15.57 -34.04 -34.14
C GLN A 65 -16.69 -33.17 -33.55
N SER A 66 -16.80 -33.11 -32.22
CA SER A 66 -17.78 -32.25 -31.56
C SER A 66 -17.44 -30.76 -31.68
N LEU A 67 -16.14 -30.41 -31.74
CA LEU A 67 -15.68 -29.05 -32.01
C LEU A 67 -16.01 -28.61 -33.44
N GLU A 68 -15.92 -29.50 -34.43
CA GLU A 68 -16.34 -29.21 -35.81
C GLU A 68 -17.85 -28.92 -35.86
N LEU A 69 -18.67 -29.73 -35.19
CA LEU A 69 -20.13 -29.58 -35.12
C LEU A 69 -20.59 -28.33 -34.35
N LEU A 70 -19.72 -27.74 -33.53
CA LEU A 70 -20.04 -26.55 -32.74
C LEU A 70 -20.32 -25.32 -33.63
N ASN A 71 -19.63 -25.21 -34.76
CA ASN A 71 -19.80 -24.10 -35.70
C ASN A 71 -21.19 -24.10 -36.36
N ASP A 72 -21.74 -25.29 -36.58
CA ASP A 72 -23.05 -25.52 -37.22
C ASP A 72 -24.19 -25.73 -36.19
N SER A 73 -23.95 -25.38 -34.92
CA SER A 73 -24.93 -25.55 -33.85
C SER A 73 -25.85 -24.34 -33.73
N ASP A 74 -27.15 -24.61 -33.74
CA ASP A 74 -28.22 -23.64 -33.43
C ASP A 74 -28.20 -23.24 -31.95
N GLU A 75 -28.72 -22.05 -31.63
CA GLU A 75 -28.72 -21.49 -30.27
C GLU A 75 -29.38 -22.39 -29.22
N GLU A 76 -30.43 -23.14 -29.60
CA GLU A 76 -31.16 -24.05 -28.69
C GLU A 76 -30.30 -25.24 -28.22
N ILE A 77 -29.34 -25.68 -29.04
CA ILE A 77 -28.51 -26.87 -28.79
C ILE A 77 -27.12 -26.46 -28.27
N LEU A 78 -26.75 -25.20 -28.41
CA LEU A 78 -25.43 -24.67 -28.08
C LEU A 78 -25.04 -24.92 -26.63
N VAL A 79 -25.98 -24.82 -25.67
CA VAL A 79 -25.73 -25.15 -24.26
C VAL A 79 -25.32 -26.60 -24.08
N ALA A 80 -26.05 -27.54 -24.68
CA ALA A 80 -25.76 -28.97 -24.58
C ALA A 80 -24.43 -29.32 -25.25
N ALA A 81 -24.13 -28.71 -26.39
CA ALA A 81 -22.86 -28.87 -27.09
C ALA A 81 -21.68 -28.37 -26.25
N ILE A 82 -21.76 -27.14 -25.71
CA ILE A 82 -20.72 -26.56 -24.86
C ILE A 82 -20.50 -27.42 -23.60
N HIS A 83 -21.58 -27.84 -22.93
CA HIS A 83 -21.49 -28.69 -21.76
C HIS A 83 -20.76 -30.00 -22.05
N PHE A 84 -21.15 -30.66 -23.14
CA PHE A 84 -20.52 -31.90 -23.58
C PHE A 84 -19.04 -31.70 -23.91
N ILE A 85 -18.72 -30.66 -24.70
CA ILE A 85 -17.35 -30.32 -25.09
C ILE A 85 -16.46 -30.08 -23.88
N PHE A 86 -16.89 -29.29 -22.89
CA PHE A 86 -16.10 -29.05 -21.68
C PHE A 86 -15.91 -30.32 -20.85
N LYS A 87 -16.98 -31.12 -20.70
CA LYS A 87 -16.90 -32.40 -19.98
C LYS A 87 -15.90 -33.36 -20.65
N THR A 88 -16.02 -33.55 -21.97
CA THR A 88 -15.14 -34.43 -22.73
C THR A 88 -13.70 -33.91 -22.76
N ALA A 89 -13.51 -32.60 -22.94
CA ALA A 89 -12.18 -32.00 -22.92
C ALA A 89 -11.47 -32.12 -21.57
N SER A 90 -12.23 -32.10 -20.47
CA SER A 90 -11.70 -32.39 -19.13
C SER A 90 -11.25 -33.86 -19.03
N GLN A 91 -12.03 -34.80 -19.58
CA GLN A 91 -11.69 -36.23 -19.58
C GLN A 91 -10.42 -36.55 -20.38
N CYS A 92 -10.16 -35.82 -21.48
CA CYS A 92 -8.97 -36.03 -22.31
C CYS A 92 -7.86 -34.98 -22.14
N GLN A 93 -7.94 -34.10 -21.15
CA GLN A 93 -6.95 -33.04 -20.87
C GLN A 93 -6.73 -32.03 -22.03
N HIS A 94 -7.72 -31.84 -22.91
CA HIS A 94 -7.70 -30.87 -24.01
C HIS A 94 -8.54 -29.61 -23.73
N LEU A 95 -8.72 -29.28 -22.45
CA LEU A 95 -9.53 -28.13 -22.02
C LEU A 95 -9.15 -26.79 -22.68
N PRO A 96 -7.85 -26.43 -22.86
CA PRO A 96 -7.48 -25.17 -23.51
C PRO A 96 -7.99 -25.05 -24.95
N GLY A 97 -7.93 -26.13 -25.74
CA GLY A 97 -8.40 -26.14 -27.13
C GLY A 97 -9.93 -26.08 -27.23
N ALA A 98 -10.62 -26.75 -26.30
CA ALA A 98 -12.07 -26.70 -26.21
C ALA A 98 -12.58 -25.31 -25.82
N VAL A 99 -11.97 -24.67 -24.82
CA VAL A 99 -12.30 -23.30 -24.40
C VAL A 99 -12.10 -22.31 -25.55
N ARG A 100 -10.98 -22.39 -26.27
CA ARG A 100 -10.72 -21.54 -27.45
C ARG A 100 -11.80 -21.70 -28.51
N SER A 101 -12.15 -22.93 -28.86
CA SER A 101 -13.14 -23.22 -29.92
C SER A 101 -14.54 -22.73 -29.53
N VAL A 102 -14.94 -22.93 -28.27
CA VAL A 102 -16.19 -22.39 -27.72
C VAL A 102 -16.18 -20.87 -27.75
N ARG A 103 -15.08 -20.24 -27.32
CA ARG A 103 -14.93 -18.79 -27.32
C ARG A 103 -15.00 -18.22 -28.74
N GLU A 104 -14.31 -18.80 -29.71
CA GLU A 104 -14.39 -18.38 -31.13
C GLU A 104 -15.82 -18.50 -31.68
N ARG A 105 -16.54 -19.57 -31.33
CA ARG A 105 -17.95 -19.70 -31.69
C ARG A 105 -18.79 -18.57 -31.08
N LEU A 106 -18.60 -18.26 -29.80
CA LEU A 106 -19.35 -17.19 -29.13
C LEU A 106 -18.99 -15.81 -29.68
N LYS A 107 -17.74 -15.57 -30.07
CA LYS A 107 -17.33 -14.34 -30.79
C LYS A 107 -17.99 -14.22 -32.16
N SER A 108 -18.20 -15.33 -32.86
CA SER A 108 -18.89 -15.32 -34.17
C SER A 108 -20.36 -14.90 -34.05
N LEU A 109 -20.99 -15.18 -32.91
CA LEU A 109 -22.36 -14.79 -32.59
C LEU A 109 -22.43 -13.38 -31.97
N GLY A 110 -21.40 -12.96 -31.24
CA GLY A 110 -21.33 -11.63 -30.62
C GLY A 110 -22.50 -11.35 -29.67
N ALA A 111 -23.16 -10.21 -29.85
CA ALA A 111 -24.32 -9.80 -29.09
C ALA A 111 -25.58 -10.62 -29.39
N ASP A 112 -25.58 -11.51 -30.39
CA ASP A 112 -26.70 -12.42 -30.65
C ASP A 112 -26.67 -13.66 -29.74
N VAL A 113 -25.59 -13.90 -28.99
CA VAL A 113 -25.51 -15.02 -28.03
C VAL A 113 -26.72 -15.04 -27.10
N SER A 114 -27.45 -16.15 -27.07
CA SER A 114 -28.68 -16.29 -26.30
C SER A 114 -28.44 -16.19 -24.78
N VAL A 115 -29.44 -15.72 -24.05
CA VAL A 115 -29.37 -15.52 -22.59
C VAL A 115 -29.10 -16.85 -21.87
N CYS A 116 -29.71 -17.95 -22.32
CA CYS A 116 -29.51 -19.28 -21.73
C CYS A 116 -28.05 -19.74 -21.80
N VAL A 117 -27.34 -19.41 -22.88
CA VAL A 117 -25.91 -19.73 -23.03
C VAL A 117 -25.06 -18.89 -22.07
N LEU A 118 -25.36 -17.60 -21.95
CA LEU A 118 -24.67 -16.70 -21.02
C LEU A 118 -24.88 -17.10 -19.55
N GLU A 119 -26.10 -17.48 -19.17
CA GLU A 119 -26.42 -17.95 -17.83
C GLU A 119 -25.72 -19.29 -17.51
N TYR A 120 -25.72 -20.23 -18.46
CA TYR A 120 -25.00 -21.49 -18.33
C TYR A 120 -23.49 -21.27 -18.13
N LEU A 121 -22.88 -20.38 -18.93
CA LEU A 121 -21.45 -20.08 -18.83
C LEU A 121 -21.11 -19.31 -17.56
N SER A 122 -21.97 -18.38 -17.12
CA SER A 122 -21.84 -17.76 -15.80
C SER A 122 -21.82 -18.82 -14.69
N LYS A 123 -22.81 -19.73 -14.65
CA LYS A 123 -22.81 -20.84 -13.67
C LYS A 123 -21.57 -21.72 -13.79
N THR A 124 -21.11 -21.98 -15.01
CA THR A 124 -19.92 -22.78 -15.29
C THR A 124 -18.67 -22.17 -14.68
N VAL A 125 -18.43 -20.87 -14.86
CA VAL A 125 -17.23 -20.22 -14.28
C VAL A 125 -17.30 -20.11 -12.76
N HIS A 126 -18.50 -20.14 -12.17
CA HIS A 126 -18.67 -20.23 -10.72
C HIS A 126 -18.38 -21.64 -10.17
N SER A 127 -18.69 -22.71 -10.91
CA SER A 127 -18.56 -24.10 -10.44
C SER A 127 -17.29 -24.82 -10.91
N TRP A 128 -16.69 -24.41 -12.02
CA TRP A 128 -15.54 -25.04 -12.67
C TRP A 128 -14.39 -24.04 -12.83
N ALA A 129 -13.56 -23.95 -11.79
CA ALA A 129 -12.42 -23.03 -11.74
C ALA A 129 -11.41 -23.23 -12.89
N GLU A 130 -11.14 -24.49 -13.28
CA GLU A 130 -10.23 -24.79 -14.40
C GLU A 130 -10.68 -24.14 -15.71
N ILE A 131 -11.99 -24.14 -15.98
CA ILE A 131 -12.55 -23.50 -17.18
C ILE A 131 -12.42 -21.99 -17.08
N ALA A 132 -12.69 -21.41 -15.91
CA ALA A 132 -12.53 -19.98 -15.69
C ALA A 132 -11.08 -19.52 -15.93
N GLU A 133 -10.09 -20.26 -15.40
CA GLU A 133 -8.67 -20.01 -15.64
C GLU A 133 -8.30 -20.15 -17.12
N MET A 134 -8.79 -21.18 -17.81
CA MET A 134 -8.52 -21.37 -19.23
C MET A 134 -9.12 -20.24 -20.08
N ILE A 135 -10.31 -19.74 -19.74
CA ILE A 135 -10.93 -18.58 -20.42
C ILE A 135 -10.06 -17.33 -20.24
N LEU A 136 -9.61 -17.03 -19.01
CA LEU A 136 -8.75 -15.87 -18.72
C LEU A 136 -7.42 -15.95 -19.48
N ARG A 137 -6.80 -17.14 -19.52
CA ARG A 137 -5.56 -17.38 -20.28
C ARG A 137 -5.77 -17.22 -21.78
N ASP A 138 -6.86 -17.75 -22.34
CA ASP A 138 -7.13 -17.65 -23.76
C ASP A 138 -7.44 -16.21 -24.19
N ILE A 139 -8.21 -15.44 -23.40
CA ILE A 139 -8.41 -14.00 -23.63
C ILE A 139 -7.08 -13.26 -23.65
N ASN A 140 -6.16 -13.59 -22.74
CA ASN A 140 -4.87 -12.94 -22.68
C ASN A 140 -3.93 -13.31 -23.84
N CYS A 141 -4.02 -14.52 -24.39
CA CYS A 141 -3.18 -14.98 -25.51
C CYS A 141 -3.79 -14.66 -26.89
N ASP A 142 -5.02 -14.15 -26.92
CA ASP A 142 -5.73 -13.85 -28.15
C ASP A 142 -5.21 -12.58 -28.80
N ASP A 143 -4.34 -12.76 -29.79
CA ASP A 143 -3.75 -11.71 -30.61
C ASP A 143 -4.49 -11.54 -31.94
N SER A 144 -5.81 -11.79 -31.98
CA SER A 144 -6.65 -11.64 -33.20
C SER A 144 -6.71 -10.21 -33.79
N LEU A 145 -5.89 -9.29 -33.30
CA LEU A 145 -5.65 -7.96 -33.87
C LEU A 145 -4.48 -8.00 -34.86
N ASP A 146 -4.70 -8.54 -36.06
CA ASP A 146 -3.80 -8.39 -37.20
C ASP A 146 -3.98 -7.02 -37.89
N GLY A 147 -4.32 -5.98 -37.12
CA GLY A 147 -4.74 -4.68 -37.60
C GLY A 147 -4.17 -3.55 -36.78
N ASN A 148 -3.19 -2.87 -37.35
CA ASN A 148 -2.53 -1.68 -36.82
C ASN A 148 -3.53 -0.51 -36.66
N PHE A 149 -4.32 -0.51 -35.59
CA PHE A 149 -5.06 0.67 -35.13
C PHE A 149 -4.23 1.45 -34.11
N GLY A 150 -3.03 1.83 -34.52
CA GLY A 150 -2.33 2.94 -33.89
C GLY A 150 -3.18 4.20 -34.06
N THR A 151 -3.67 4.74 -32.95
CA THR A 151 -4.06 6.17 -32.82
C THR A 151 -4.87 6.74 -33.99
N LEU A 152 -6.13 6.31 -34.15
CA LEU A 152 -7.10 7.08 -34.93
C LEU A 152 -8.00 7.89 -33.96
N PRO A 153 -8.36 9.14 -34.30
CA PRO A 153 -9.13 10.00 -33.42
C PRO A 153 -10.58 9.51 -33.40
N VAL A 154 -10.87 8.55 -32.53
CA VAL A 154 -12.24 8.17 -32.22
C VAL A 154 -12.77 9.25 -31.30
N GLY A 155 -13.40 10.24 -31.94
CA GLY A 155 -13.99 11.39 -31.30
C GLY A 155 -14.85 10.98 -30.11
N PRO A 156 -14.80 11.73 -29.00
CA PRO A 156 -15.88 11.68 -28.03
C PRO A 156 -17.15 12.20 -28.71
N PHE A 157 -18.26 12.11 -28.01
CA PHE A 157 -19.47 12.90 -28.20
C PHE A 157 -19.24 14.43 -28.14
N LEU A 158 -18.20 14.96 -28.81
CA LEU A 158 -17.95 16.38 -29.03
C LEU A 158 -18.49 16.73 -30.41
N ILE A 159 -19.69 17.30 -30.39
CA ILE A 159 -20.22 18.05 -31.52
C ILE A 159 -19.24 19.19 -31.81
N GLY A 160 -18.61 19.15 -32.99
CA GLY A 160 -17.91 20.29 -33.58
C GLY A 160 -16.55 19.95 -34.18
N GLU A 161 -16.53 19.43 -35.40
CA GLU A 161 -15.91 20.05 -36.60
C GLU A 161 -15.82 19.02 -37.73
N ASN A 162 -15.87 19.54 -38.96
CA ASN A 162 -16.17 18.81 -40.19
C ASN A 162 -15.05 17.86 -40.62
N ASP A 163 -15.30 16.55 -40.57
CA ASP A 163 -14.59 15.55 -41.36
C ASP A 163 -15.58 14.63 -42.09
N SER A 164 -15.17 14.16 -43.26
CA SER A 164 -16.00 13.54 -44.30
C SER A 164 -16.85 12.35 -43.81
N ILE A 165 -18.16 12.52 -43.92
CA ILE A 165 -19.23 11.59 -43.51
C ILE A 165 -19.03 10.14 -44.03
N SER A 166 -18.41 9.97 -45.21
CA SER A 166 -18.23 8.67 -45.85
C SER A 166 -17.10 7.80 -45.28
N GLU A 167 -16.04 8.40 -44.71
CA GLU A 167 -14.95 7.63 -44.06
C GLU A 167 -15.31 7.29 -42.61
N MET A 168 -16.14 8.13 -41.98
CA MET A 168 -16.66 7.92 -40.62
C MET A 168 -17.66 6.76 -40.56
N GLU A 169 -18.47 6.56 -41.60
CA GLU A 169 -19.46 5.46 -41.69
C GLU A 169 -18.78 4.08 -41.80
N ASP A 170 -17.76 3.94 -42.67
CA ASP A 170 -16.99 2.69 -42.82
C ASP A 170 -16.11 2.37 -41.57
N LEU A 171 -15.68 3.39 -40.82
CA LEU A 171 -14.98 3.23 -39.54
C LEU A 171 -15.94 2.87 -38.39
N MET A 172 -17.17 3.37 -38.41
CA MET A 172 -18.21 3.05 -37.43
C MET A 172 -18.70 1.60 -37.59
N ASP A 173 -18.94 1.13 -38.81
CA ASP A 173 -19.36 -0.25 -39.10
C ASP A 173 -18.28 -1.28 -38.68
N LYS A 174 -17.00 -0.96 -38.90
CA LYS A 174 -15.89 -1.78 -38.41
C LYS A 174 -15.83 -1.79 -36.88
N HIS A 175 -15.99 -0.64 -36.23
CA HIS A 175 -16.00 -0.56 -34.77
C HIS A 175 -17.14 -1.35 -34.12
N GLU A 176 -18.34 -1.30 -34.71
CA GLU A 176 -19.49 -2.07 -34.24
C GLU A 176 -19.26 -3.58 -34.42
N PHE A 177 -18.71 -3.99 -35.56
CA PHE A 177 -18.36 -5.39 -35.83
C PHE A 177 -17.32 -5.96 -34.84
N TYR A 178 -16.24 -5.22 -34.56
CA TYR A 178 -15.24 -5.65 -33.57
C TYR A 178 -15.79 -5.61 -32.15
N ALA A 179 -16.60 -4.60 -31.83
CA ALA A 179 -17.23 -4.52 -30.53
C ALA A 179 -18.17 -5.71 -30.28
N ASN A 180 -18.88 -6.12 -31.34
CA ASN A 180 -19.75 -7.28 -31.34
C ASN A 180 -18.97 -8.59 -31.10
N ARG A 181 -17.82 -8.77 -31.75
CA ARG A 181 -16.97 -9.96 -31.53
C ARG A 181 -16.51 -10.10 -30.07
N GLN A 182 -16.18 -8.99 -29.42
CA GLN A 182 -15.63 -8.97 -28.06
C GLN A 182 -16.73 -8.98 -26.98
N PHE A 183 -18.00 -9.07 -27.39
CA PHE A 183 -19.15 -9.09 -26.49
C PHE A 183 -19.04 -10.16 -25.41
N PHE A 184 -18.78 -11.42 -25.80
CA PHE A 184 -18.70 -12.53 -24.85
C PHE A 184 -17.55 -12.36 -23.86
N ASP A 185 -16.39 -11.90 -24.34
CA ASP A 185 -15.19 -11.73 -23.50
C ASP A 185 -15.41 -10.67 -22.44
N VAL A 186 -16.01 -9.54 -22.82
CA VAL A 186 -16.41 -8.51 -21.85
C VAL A 186 -17.47 -9.06 -20.90
N TYR A 187 -18.49 -9.76 -21.41
CA TYR A 187 -19.53 -10.35 -20.56
C TYR A 187 -18.95 -11.26 -19.49
N ILE A 188 -18.11 -12.22 -19.87
CA ILE A 188 -17.58 -13.22 -18.93
C ILE A 188 -16.55 -12.62 -17.98
N LEU A 189 -15.75 -11.63 -18.43
CA LEU A 189 -14.86 -10.91 -17.54
C LEU A 189 -15.63 -10.12 -16.47
N LEU A 190 -16.74 -9.48 -16.83
CA LEU A 190 -17.61 -8.80 -15.86
C LEU A 190 -18.25 -9.79 -14.85
N GLU A 191 -18.64 -10.99 -15.30
CA GLU A 191 -19.06 -12.06 -14.38
C GLU A 191 -17.93 -12.45 -13.42
N MET A 192 -16.72 -12.68 -13.94
CA MET A 192 -15.58 -13.11 -13.13
C MET A 192 -15.09 -12.04 -12.15
N LEU A 193 -15.31 -10.75 -12.42
CA LEU A 193 -15.06 -9.67 -11.46
C LEU A 193 -15.94 -9.76 -10.21
N SER A 194 -17.11 -10.39 -10.32
CA SER A 194 -18.01 -10.63 -9.19
C SER A 194 -17.59 -11.86 -8.36
N ILE A 195 -16.64 -12.66 -8.85
CA ILE A 195 -16.09 -13.83 -8.16
C ILE A 195 -14.78 -13.43 -7.46
N SER A 196 -14.81 -13.38 -6.13
CA SER A 196 -13.67 -12.88 -5.33
C SER A 196 -12.32 -13.55 -5.62
N SER A 197 -12.31 -14.86 -5.93
CA SER A 197 -11.07 -15.59 -6.25
C SER A 197 -10.50 -15.26 -7.64
N LEU A 198 -11.34 -14.77 -8.56
CA LEU A 198 -10.95 -14.46 -9.94
C LEU A 198 -10.82 -12.95 -10.20
N ALA A 199 -11.36 -12.10 -9.32
CA ALA A 199 -11.45 -10.66 -9.55
C ALA A 199 -10.13 -9.98 -9.92
N VAL A 200 -9.02 -10.37 -9.29
CA VAL A 200 -7.69 -9.80 -9.58
C VAL A 200 -7.22 -10.20 -10.98
N GLU A 201 -7.30 -11.49 -11.32
CA GLU A 201 -6.86 -11.99 -12.63
C GLU A 201 -7.78 -11.51 -13.76
N ALA A 202 -9.09 -11.43 -13.51
CA ALA A 202 -10.06 -10.85 -14.42
C ALA A 202 -9.77 -9.37 -14.69
N SER A 203 -9.49 -8.57 -13.66
CA SER A 203 -9.13 -7.15 -13.80
C SER A 203 -7.83 -6.96 -14.61
N GLN A 204 -6.80 -7.76 -14.33
CA GLN A 204 -5.54 -7.74 -15.09
C GLN A 204 -5.71 -8.20 -16.54
N THR A 205 -6.57 -9.18 -16.79
CA THR A 205 -6.91 -9.65 -18.14
C THR A 205 -7.68 -8.57 -18.91
N PHE A 206 -8.61 -7.89 -18.24
CA PHE A 206 -9.32 -6.74 -18.78
C PHE A 206 -8.35 -5.60 -19.13
N GLU A 207 -7.43 -5.25 -18.23
CA GLU A 207 -6.41 -4.21 -18.46
C GLU A 207 -5.56 -4.51 -19.70
N ARG A 208 -5.03 -5.74 -19.79
CA ARG A 208 -4.21 -6.17 -20.94
C ARG A 208 -4.98 -6.19 -22.24
N ALA A 209 -6.25 -6.59 -22.22
CA ALA A 209 -7.10 -6.58 -23.40
C ALA A 209 -7.44 -5.14 -23.85
N VAL A 210 -7.64 -4.20 -22.93
CA VAL A 210 -7.81 -2.78 -23.24
C VAL A 210 -6.52 -2.16 -23.76
N ALA A 211 -5.36 -2.46 -23.15
CA ALA A 211 -4.06 -1.95 -23.60
C ALA A 211 -3.72 -2.40 -25.03
N ARG A 212 -4.12 -3.63 -25.39
CA ARG A 212 -4.02 -4.15 -26.77
C ARG A 212 -5.05 -3.56 -27.73
N GLY A 213 -6.07 -2.85 -27.24
CA GLY A 213 -7.17 -2.32 -28.06
C GLY A 213 -8.22 -3.37 -28.43
N ALA A 214 -8.20 -4.56 -27.82
CA ALA A 214 -9.19 -5.61 -28.07
C ALA A 214 -10.53 -5.26 -27.43
N ILE A 215 -10.53 -4.73 -26.20
CA ILE A 215 -11.75 -4.31 -25.52
C ILE A 215 -11.92 -2.80 -25.64
N VAL A 216 -13.03 -2.37 -26.24
CA VAL A 216 -13.44 -0.97 -26.33
C VAL A 216 -14.64 -0.68 -25.44
N VAL A 217 -14.86 0.60 -25.11
CA VAL A 217 -15.90 1.00 -24.14
C VAL A 217 -17.32 0.69 -24.64
N GLN A 218 -17.51 0.67 -25.96
CA GLN A 218 -18.77 0.32 -26.60
C GLN A 218 -19.19 -1.12 -26.29
N CYS A 219 -18.26 -2.08 -26.25
CA CYS A 219 -18.54 -3.45 -25.83
C CYS A 219 -19.12 -3.51 -24.42
N VAL A 220 -18.55 -2.71 -23.49
CA VAL A 220 -19.05 -2.64 -22.10
C VAL A 220 -20.48 -2.10 -22.09
N ALA A 221 -20.75 -1.03 -22.83
CA ALA A 221 -22.11 -0.49 -22.94
C ALA A 221 -23.10 -1.52 -23.53
N MET A 222 -22.71 -2.26 -24.57
CA MET A 222 -23.55 -3.33 -25.16
C MET A 222 -23.84 -4.45 -24.18
N VAL A 223 -22.83 -4.88 -23.39
CA VAL A 223 -23.01 -5.91 -22.36
C VAL A 223 -23.95 -5.43 -21.25
N LEU A 224 -23.78 -4.19 -20.78
CA LEU A 224 -24.68 -3.60 -19.78
C LEU A 224 -26.11 -3.50 -20.31
N GLU A 225 -26.29 -3.17 -21.59
CA GLU A 225 -27.60 -3.16 -22.24
C GLU A 225 -28.23 -4.54 -22.26
N LYS A 226 -27.48 -5.55 -22.71
CA LYS A 226 -27.97 -6.94 -22.78
C LYS A 226 -28.33 -7.47 -21.39
N ARG A 227 -27.56 -7.15 -20.34
CA ARG A 227 -27.86 -7.52 -18.94
C ARG A 227 -29.08 -6.79 -18.40
N ARG A 228 -29.28 -5.52 -18.75
CA ARG A 228 -30.46 -4.75 -18.33
C ARG A 228 -31.76 -5.30 -18.92
N VAL A 229 -31.75 -5.69 -20.20
CA VAL A 229 -32.89 -6.35 -20.85
C VAL A 229 -33.22 -7.70 -20.17
N GLN A 230 -32.25 -8.30 -19.46
CA GLN A 230 -32.42 -9.54 -18.70
C GLN A 230 -32.90 -9.34 -17.25
N GLY A 231 -33.01 -8.10 -16.75
CA GLY A 231 -33.66 -7.80 -15.45
C GLY A 231 -35.06 -8.43 -15.38
N PRO A 232 -35.48 -8.91 -14.19
CA PRO A 232 -36.14 -10.20 -14.01
C PRO A 232 -37.47 -10.33 -14.76
N ASN A 233 -37.44 -11.09 -15.85
CA ASN A 233 -38.60 -11.81 -16.39
C ASN A 233 -38.73 -13.22 -15.77
N LEU A 234 -38.40 -13.34 -14.48
CA LEU A 234 -38.61 -14.55 -13.67
C LEU A 234 -39.85 -14.39 -12.77
N SER A 235 -41.01 -14.06 -13.34
CA SER A 235 -42.31 -14.44 -12.76
C SER A 235 -43.46 -14.26 -13.75
N ALA A 236 -43.66 -15.25 -14.63
CA ALA A 236 -45.01 -15.50 -15.09
C ALA A 236 -45.79 -16.14 -13.92
N THR A 237 -46.63 -15.38 -13.21
CA THR A 237 -47.96 -15.79 -12.68
C THR A 237 -48.63 -14.62 -11.93
N ARG A 238 -49.73 -14.16 -12.53
CA ARG A 238 -50.85 -13.37 -11.97
C ARG A 238 -51.12 -13.65 -10.46
N GLY A 239 -51.08 -12.63 -9.60
CA GLY A 239 -51.67 -12.70 -8.25
C GLY A 239 -51.14 -11.69 -7.22
N ASP A 240 -51.89 -10.60 -7.04
CA ASP A 240 -52.00 -9.62 -5.94
C ASP A 240 -50.78 -8.83 -5.37
N PRO A 241 -50.97 -7.52 -5.07
CA PRO A 241 -50.01 -6.70 -4.37
C PRO A 241 -50.18 -6.86 -2.85
N VAL A 242 -49.09 -6.68 -2.07
CA VAL A 242 -49.04 -6.09 -0.71
C VAL A 242 -47.83 -6.66 0.08
N LEU A 243 -46.75 -5.89 0.18
CA LEU A 243 -46.19 -5.28 1.42
C LEU A 243 -44.81 -4.66 1.16
N GLU A 244 -44.68 -3.41 1.58
CA GLU A 244 -43.46 -2.60 1.60
C GLU A 244 -42.38 -3.20 2.53
N GLY A 245 -41.11 -3.10 2.14
CA GLY A 245 -40.00 -3.15 3.10
C GLY A 245 -38.74 -3.93 2.71
N GLU A 246 -38.67 -4.55 1.54
CA GLU A 246 -37.45 -5.21 1.07
C GLU A 246 -36.85 -4.42 -0.10
N VAL A 247 -35.57 -4.02 0.03
CA VAL A 247 -34.74 -3.56 -1.08
C VAL A 247 -34.86 -4.64 -2.15
N SER A 248 -35.48 -4.31 -3.28
CA SER A 248 -35.77 -5.31 -4.31
C SER A 248 -34.47 -6.02 -4.68
N GLU A 249 -34.52 -7.34 -4.90
CA GLU A 249 -33.34 -8.13 -5.31
C GLU A 249 -32.64 -7.51 -6.55
N GLU A 250 -33.39 -6.76 -7.35
CA GLU A 250 -32.95 -5.97 -8.50
C GLU A 250 -32.04 -4.77 -8.11
N GLU A 251 -32.35 -4.04 -7.02
CA GLU A 251 -31.48 -2.97 -6.49
C GLU A 251 -30.20 -3.56 -5.87
N ALA A 252 -30.31 -4.74 -5.24
CA ALA A 252 -29.16 -5.45 -4.69
C ALA A 252 -28.23 -5.98 -5.79
N ALA A 253 -28.79 -6.57 -6.86
CA ALA A 253 -28.04 -7.06 -8.02
C ALA A 253 -27.36 -5.92 -8.78
N GLY A 254 -28.08 -4.82 -9.05
CA GLY A 254 -27.52 -3.61 -9.68
C GLY A 254 -26.40 -2.98 -8.85
N GLY A 255 -26.50 -3.02 -7.52
CA GLY A 255 -25.45 -2.54 -6.60
C GLY A 255 -24.17 -3.38 -6.64
N ILE A 256 -24.26 -4.69 -6.86
CA ILE A 256 -23.09 -5.58 -7.00
C ILE A 256 -22.37 -5.29 -8.32
N GLU A 257 -23.12 -5.22 -9.43
CA GLU A 257 -22.57 -4.90 -10.75
C GLU A 257 -21.91 -3.51 -10.77
N PHE A 258 -22.58 -2.50 -10.21
CA PHE A 258 -22.02 -1.16 -10.05
C PHE A 258 -20.69 -1.18 -9.30
N ARG A 259 -20.62 -1.91 -8.17
CA ARG A 259 -19.40 -1.99 -7.35
C ARG A 259 -18.26 -2.67 -8.11
N ALA A 260 -18.54 -3.77 -8.80
CA ALA A 260 -17.55 -4.49 -9.60
C ALA A 260 -16.96 -3.58 -10.69
N LEU A 261 -17.81 -2.86 -11.43
CA LEU A 261 -17.37 -1.96 -12.50
C LEU A 261 -16.65 -0.72 -11.98
N LEU A 262 -17.12 -0.13 -10.88
CA LEU A 262 -16.44 1.01 -10.27
C LEU A 262 -15.04 0.57 -9.79
N ASN A 263 -14.93 -0.56 -9.09
CA ASN A 263 -13.64 -1.11 -8.64
C ASN A 263 -12.70 -1.44 -9.82
N LEU A 264 -13.25 -1.94 -10.94
CA LEU A 264 -12.50 -2.13 -12.18
C LEU A 264 -11.96 -0.79 -12.69
N ALA A 265 -12.81 0.22 -12.83
CA ALA A 265 -12.40 1.55 -13.28
C ALA A 265 -11.32 2.16 -12.38
N GLU A 266 -11.43 1.98 -11.07
CA GLU A 266 -10.42 2.44 -10.10
C GLU A 266 -9.10 1.68 -10.26
N THR A 267 -9.15 0.36 -10.46
CA THR A 267 -7.96 -0.46 -10.66
C THR A 267 -7.24 -0.05 -11.96
N LEU A 268 -7.98 0.07 -13.06
CA LEU A 268 -7.47 0.51 -14.36
C LEU A 268 -6.94 1.95 -14.34
N ALA A 269 -7.46 2.82 -13.46
CA ALA A 269 -6.98 4.20 -13.33
C ALA A 269 -5.50 4.29 -12.90
N HIS A 270 -4.97 3.26 -12.24
CA HIS A 270 -3.55 3.18 -11.84
C HIS A 270 -2.63 2.77 -13.00
N SER A 271 -3.18 2.37 -14.16
CA SER A 271 -2.39 1.98 -15.31
C SER A 271 -1.63 3.17 -15.89
N LYS A 272 -0.39 2.93 -16.31
CA LYS A 272 0.43 3.92 -17.01
C LYS A 272 0.16 3.97 -18.51
N ASP A 273 -0.57 2.98 -19.03
CA ASP A 273 -0.87 2.87 -20.43
C ASP A 273 -1.87 3.96 -20.89
N PRO A 274 -1.55 4.78 -21.91
CA PRO A 274 -2.44 5.83 -22.38
C PRO A 274 -3.78 5.33 -22.94
N GLN A 275 -3.82 4.14 -23.57
CA GLN A 275 -5.06 3.53 -24.07
C GLN A 275 -5.96 3.15 -22.91
N VAL A 276 -5.40 2.51 -21.88
CA VAL A 276 -6.14 2.15 -20.65
C VAL A 276 -6.67 3.42 -19.96
N ARG A 277 -5.84 4.46 -19.79
CA ARG A 277 -6.29 5.74 -19.21
C ARG A 277 -7.37 6.42 -20.05
N GLY A 278 -7.28 6.33 -21.38
CA GLY A 278 -8.31 6.83 -22.30
C GLY A 278 -9.63 6.05 -22.18
N PHE A 279 -9.54 4.73 -22.04
CA PHE A 279 -10.68 3.86 -21.79
C PHE A 279 -11.36 4.17 -20.46
N VAL A 280 -10.60 4.34 -19.36
CA VAL A 280 -11.13 4.67 -18.02
C VAL A 280 -11.96 5.96 -18.05
N LYS A 281 -11.50 7.00 -18.76
CA LYS A 281 -12.27 8.25 -18.92
C LYS A 281 -13.65 8.00 -19.51
N ARG A 282 -13.72 7.18 -20.55
CA ARG A 282 -14.98 6.82 -21.21
C ARG A 282 -15.82 5.87 -20.35
N LEU A 283 -15.18 4.95 -19.63
CA LEU A 283 -15.87 4.04 -18.71
C LEU A 283 -16.59 4.81 -17.61
N TYR A 284 -15.96 5.83 -17.01
CA TYR A 284 -16.64 6.69 -16.03
C TYR A 284 -17.87 7.40 -16.61
N ALA A 285 -17.80 7.89 -17.85
CA ALA A 285 -18.97 8.46 -18.53
C ALA A 285 -20.07 7.42 -18.77
N VAL A 286 -19.71 6.20 -19.17
CA VAL A 286 -20.65 5.07 -19.29
C VAL A 286 -21.28 4.76 -17.94
N LEU A 287 -20.50 4.59 -16.87
CA LEU A 287 -21.04 4.35 -15.52
C LEU A 287 -21.99 5.44 -15.05
N PHE A 288 -21.65 6.71 -15.30
CA PHE A 288 -22.48 7.83 -14.90
C PHE A 288 -23.83 7.89 -15.65
N LYS A 289 -23.82 7.46 -16.92
CA LYS A 289 -25.02 7.35 -17.77
C LYS A 289 -25.87 6.12 -17.42
N TRP A 290 -25.21 4.98 -17.19
CA TRP A 290 -25.88 3.68 -16.98
C TRP A 290 -26.43 3.51 -15.57
N PHE A 291 -25.86 4.19 -14.57
CA PHE A 291 -26.36 4.22 -13.19
C PHE A 291 -26.87 5.63 -12.86
N PRO A 292 -28.11 5.98 -13.26
CA PRO A 292 -28.65 7.32 -13.10
C PRO A 292 -29.00 7.67 -11.65
N ASP A 293 -29.09 6.66 -10.77
CA ASP A 293 -29.50 6.87 -9.39
C ASP A 293 -28.50 7.74 -8.64
N GLN A 294 -29.04 8.73 -7.93
CA GLN A 294 -28.27 9.68 -7.12
C GLN A 294 -27.24 9.02 -6.17
N PRO A 295 -27.52 7.93 -5.44
CA PRO A 295 -26.50 7.30 -4.59
C PRO A 295 -25.26 6.83 -5.37
N PHE A 296 -25.43 6.22 -6.55
CA PHE A 296 -24.32 5.74 -7.38
C PHE A 296 -23.52 6.90 -7.96
N ARG A 297 -24.20 7.93 -8.48
CA ARG A 297 -23.56 9.15 -9.00
C ARG A 297 -22.74 9.87 -7.93
N VAL A 298 -23.32 10.06 -6.74
CA VAL A 298 -22.61 10.67 -5.60
C VAL A 298 -21.40 9.83 -5.19
N GLN A 299 -21.50 8.50 -5.25
CA GLN A 299 -20.38 7.61 -4.94
C GLN A 299 -19.23 7.73 -5.96
N ILE A 300 -19.54 7.76 -7.27
CA ILE A 300 -18.55 8.00 -8.34
C ILE A 300 -17.82 9.32 -8.08
N LEU A 301 -18.57 10.41 -7.89
CA LEU A 301 -18.01 11.74 -7.69
C LEU A 301 -17.18 11.83 -6.42
N ARG A 302 -17.66 11.23 -5.31
CA ARG A 302 -16.93 11.19 -4.05
C ARG A 302 -15.58 10.51 -4.22
N ARG A 303 -15.56 9.32 -4.83
CA ARG A 303 -14.32 8.55 -5.04
C ARG A 303 -13.31 9.30 -5.90
N LEU A 304 -13.77 9.99 -6.96
CA LEU A 304 -12.91 10.84 -7.79
C LEU A 304 -12.34 12.03 -6.99
N VAL A 305 -13.17 12.71 -6.20
CA VAL A 305 -12.72 13.85 -5.36
C VAL A 305 -11.78 13.39 -4.26
N ASP A 306 -12.05 12.27 -3.61
CA ASP A 306 -11.21 11.70 -2.54
C ASP A 306 -9.82 11.34 -3.10
N ARG A 307 -9.74 10.73 -4.28
CA ARG A 307 -8.45 10.46 -4.94
C ARG A 307 -7.73 11.74 -5.34
N PHE A 308 -8.45 12.70 -5.90
CA PHE A 308 -7.89 14.00 -6.27
C PHE A 308 -7.37 14.80 -5.06
N THR A 309 -8.00 14.66 -3.90
CA THR A 309 -7.64 15.41 -2.68
C THR A 309 -6.70 14.63 -1.76
N SER A 310 -6.33 13.40 -2.12
CA SER A 310 -5.43 12.55 -1.33
C SER A 310 -3.98 13.08 -1.34
N PRO A 311 -3.32 13.17 -0.18
CA PRO A 311 -1.95 13.68 -0.05
C PRO A 311 -0.88 12.77 -0.66
N THR A 312 -1.23 11.53 -1.04
CA THR A 312 -0.30 10.52 -1.58
C THR A 312 -0.23 10.49 -3.11
N SER A 313 -1.09 11.26 -3.80
CA SER A 313 -1.17 11.25 -5.25
C SER A 313 0.04 11.97 -5.86
N SER A 314 0.72 11.32 -6.79
CA SER A 314 1.82 11.95 -7.52
C SER A 314 1.26 13.00 -8.50
N ASN A 315 1.97 14.11 -8.74
CA ASN A 315 1.50 15.21 -9.60
C ASN A 315 1.04 14.79 -11.02
N GLY A 316 1.41 13.59 -11.52
CA GLY A 316 1.00 13.07 -12.83
C GLY A 316 -0.27 12.20 -12.83
N GLU A 317 -0.70 11.67 -11.68
CA GLU A 317 -1.92 10.88 -11.53
C GLU A 317 -3.15 11.79 -11.45
N LEU A 318 -3.04 12.92 -10.74
CA LEU A 318 -4.09 13.93 -10.51
C LEU A 318 -4.74 14.51 -11.78
N ASP A 319 -4.05 14.46 -12.92
CA ASP A 319 -4.58 14.90 -14.22
C ASP A 319 -5.68 13.98 -14.75
N LEU A 320 -5.73 12.69 -14.34
CA LEU A 320 -6.76 11.78 -14.78
C LEU A 320 -8.11 12.10 -14.12
N GLU A 321 -8.16 12.17 -12.79
CA GLU A 321 -9.36 12.47 -12.02
C GLU A 321 -9.98 13.80 -12.46
N LEU A 322 -9.16 14.85 -12.59
CA LEU A 322 -9.64 16.16 -13.04
C LEU A 322 -10.25 16.11 -14.45
N ARG A 323 -9.60 15.41 -15.38
CA ARG A 323 -10.14 15.23 -16.73
C ARG A 323 -11.44 14.42 -16.74
N ILE A 324 -11.59 13.43 -15.87
CA ILE A 324 -12.83 12.68 -15.73
C ILE A 324 -13.94 13.61 -15.19
N LEU A 325 -13.65 14.38 -14.14
CA LEU A 325 -14.62 15.33 -13.58
C LEU A 325 -15.03 16.39 -14.60
N ASP A 326 -14.09 16.89 -15.41
CA ASP A 326 -14.37 17.84 -16.51
C ASP A 326 -15.33 17.23 -17.55
N ILE A 327 -15.07 15.99 -17.99
CA ILE A 327 -15.96 15.25 -18.90
C ILE A 327 -17.37 15.11 -18.30
N LEU A 328 -17.47 14.73 -17.01
CA LEU A 328 -18.78 14.55 -16.35
C LEU A 328 -19.53 15.87 -16.18
N ILE A 329 -18.85 16.95 -15.84
CA ILE A 329 -19.44 18.30 -15.74
C ILE A 329 -19.93 18.78 -17.10
N PHE A 330 -19.14 18.54 -18.15
CA PHE A 330 -19.50 18.92 -19.51
C PHE A 330 -20.75 18.15 -20.00
N GLN A 331 -20.84 16.86 -19.69
CA GLN A 331 -21.96 16.01 -20.07
C GLN A 331 -23.23 16.29 -19.26
N GLU A 332 -23.11 16.60 -17.97
CA GLU A 332 -24.26 16.84 -17.09
C GLU A 332 -24.06 18.07 -16.19
N ARG A 333 -24.80 19.15 -16.47
CA ARG A 333 -24.73 20.40 -15.68
C ARG A 333 -25.04 20.22 -14.19
N GLU A 334 -25.85 19.22 -13.84
CA GLU A 334 -26.23 18.93 -12.46
C GLU A 334 -25.05 18.39 -11.62
N VAL A 335 -23.97 17.94 -12.26
CA VAL A 335 -22.77 17.36 -11.62
C VAL A 335 -21.86 18.42 -11.01
N ALA A 336 -21.85 19.63 -11.58
CA ALA A 336 -20.99 20.72 -11.12
C ALA A 336 -21.25 21.09 -9.65
N ARG A 337 -22.52 21.14 -9.23
CA ARG A 337 -22.88 21.57 -7.87
C ARG A 337 -22.44 20.57 -6.78
N PRO A 338 -22.69 19.25 -6.91
CA PRO A 338 -22.14 18.24 -6.01
C PRO A 338 -20.60 18.28 -5.92
N ILE A 339 -19.91 18.38 -7.05
CA ILE A 339 -18.44 18.45 -7.07
C ILE A 339 -17.95 19.70 -6.33
N LEU A 340 -18.50 20.88 -6.64
CA LEU A 340 -18.13 22.13 -5.95
C LEU A 340 -18.39 22.06 -4.44
N ALA A 341 -19.49 21.42 -4.02
CA ALA A 341 -19.78 21.22 -2.60
C ALA A 341 -18.77 20.28 -1.93
N MET A 342 -18.34 19.22 -2.60
CA MET A 342 -17.31 18.30 -2.10
C MET A 342 -15.94 18.97 -2.05
N LEU A 343 -15.53 19.68 -3.10
CA LEU A 343 -14.29 20.45 -3.15
C LEU A 343 -14.26 21.53 -2.07
N LYS A 344 -15.38 22.25 -1.86
CA LYS A 344 -15.51 23.22 -0.77
C LYS A 344 -15.23 22.56 0.59
N LYS A 345 -15.84 21.40 0.87
CA LYS A 345 -15.59 20.66 2.10
C LYS A 345 -14.12 20.24 2.21
N ALA A 346 -13.50 19.72 1.14
CA ALA A 346 -12.09 19.33 1.15
C ALA A 346 -11.16 20.52 1.46
N VAL A 347 -11.43 21.67 0.84
CA VAL A 347 -10.68 22.92 1.10
C VAL A 347 -10.90 23.42 2.54
N GLU A 348 -12.12 23.36 3.06
CA GLU A 348 -12.42 23.73 4.45
C GLU A 348 -11.62 22.86 5.43
N HIS A 349 -11.56 21.54 5.21
CA HIS A 349 -10.75 20.64 6.04
C HIS A 349 -9.25 20.97 5.95
N ALA A 350 -8.70 21.10 4.73
CA ALA A 350 -7.30 21.47 4.54
C ALA A 350 -6.95 22.83 5.19
N ASN A 351 -7.91 23.76 5.20
CA ASN A 351 -7.72 25.07 5.84
C ASN A 351 -7.73 24.98 7.38
N ILE A 352 -8.55 24.12 7.97
CA ILE A 352 -8.55 23.83 9.41
C ILE A 352 -7.20 23.22 9.81
N ASP A 353 -6.72 22.22 9.07
CA ASP A 353 -5.42 21.58 9.34
C ASP A 353 -4.27 22.58 9.25
N ARG A 354 -4.28 23.42 8.20
CA ARG A 354 -3.32 24.51 8.03
C ARG A 354 -3.37 25.49 9.20
N ALA A 355 -4.55 25.87 9.68
CA ALA A 355 -4.70 26.77 10.83
C ALA A 355 -4.15 26.15 12.11
N ALA A 356 -4.41 24.86 12.36
CA ALA A 356 -3.86 24.13 13.50
C ALA A 356 -2.33 24.09 13.48
N LEU A 357 -1.72 23.78 12.32
CA LEU A 357 -0.28 23.81 12.14
C LEU A 357 0.30 25.22 12.34
N TRP A 358 -0.39 26.26 11.87
CA TRP A 358 0.02 27.65 12.11
C TRP A 358 0.01 28.02 13.59
N HIS A 359 -1.00 27.57 14.35
CA HIS A 359 -1.05 27.78 15.79
C HIS A 359 0.08 27.04 16.52
N GLN A 360 0.33 25.77 16.17
CA GLN A 360 1.45 25.00 16.73
C GLN A 360 2.79 25.67 16.44
N LEU A 361 3.02 26.12 15.21
CA LEU A 361 4.23 26.82 14.84
C LEU A 361 4.41 28.13 15.62
N ARG A 362 3.31 28.85 15.89
CA ARG A 362 3.33 30.08 16.69
C ARG A 362 3.72 29.78 18.13
N VAL A 363 3.08 28.81 18.77
CA VAL A 363 3.39 28.39 20.15
C VAL A 363 4.85 27.97 20.26
N ASN A 364 5.34 27.13 19.34
CA ASN A 364 6.74 26.71 19.34
C ASN A 364 7.72 27.88 19.16
N LYS A 365 7.37 28.89 18.35
CA LYS A 365 8.17 30.11 18.20
C LYS A 365 8.21 30.93 19.49
N GLU A 366 7.09 31.08 20.19
CA GLU A 366 7.00 31.79 21.47
C GLU A 366 7.80 31.07 22.56
N GLU A 367 7.70 29.74 22.62
CA GLU A 367 8.49 28.92 23.56
C GLU A 367 10.00 29.02 23.28
N LEU A 368 10.42 29.03 22.02
CA LEU A 368 11.82 29.20 21.65
C LEU A 368 12.35 30.57 22.08
N VAL A 369 11.57 31.64 21.90
CA VAL A 369 11.93 32.99 22.38
C VAL A 369 12.07 33.00 23.89
N ARG A 370 11.09 32.44 24.62
CA ARG A 370 11.13 32.34 26.09
C ARG A 370 12.37 31.57 26.57
N LEU A 371 12.66 30.42 25.98
CA LEU A 371 13.84 29.61 26.31
C LEU A 371 15.15 30.36 26.01
N LYS A 372 15.20 31.11 24.91
CA LYS A 372 16.37 31.94 24.58
C LYS A 372 16.58 33.07 25.59
N GLU A 373 15.50 33.71 26.05
CA GLU A 373 15.56 34.76 27.07
C GLU A 373 15.98 34.19 28.43
N GLU A 374 15.41 33.05 28.83
CA GLU A 374 15.81 32.33 30.05
C GLU A 374 17.29 31.94 30.03
N LYS A 375 17.79 31.39 28.90
CA LYS A 375 19.21 31.07 28.75
C LYS A 375 20.09 32.31 28.80
N LYS A 376 19.63 33.44 28.26
CA LYS A 376 20.36 34.71 28.33
C LYS A 376 20.47 35.22 29.77
N THR A 377 19.40 35.16 30.56
CA THR A 377 19.43 35.58 31.97
C THR A 377 20.29 34.64 32.82
N GLU A 378 20.24 33.33 32.57
CA GLU A 378 21.10 32.33 33.21
C GLU A 378 22.60 32.62 32.95
N ILE A 379 22.98 32.86 31.68
CA ILE A 379 24.35 33.22 31.32
C ILE A 379 24.80 34.52 32.00
N GLN A 380 23.93 35.54 32.08
CA GLN A 380 24.25 36.79 32.75
C GLN A 380 24.51 36.59 34.25
N THR A 381 23.70 35.75 34.91
CA THR A 381 23.88 35.41 36.33
C THR A 381 25.17 34.65 36.55
N LEU A 382 25.44 33.59 35.77
CA LEU A 382 26.68 32.83 35.84
C LEU A 382 27.92 33.69 35.56
N THR A 383 27.82 34.66 34.65
CA THR A 383 28.92 35.59 34.37
C THR A 383 29.22 36.50 35.58
N LYS A 384 28.17 36.99 36.26
CA LYS A 384 28.32 37.77 37.50
C LYS A 384 28.94 36.93 38.61
N GLU A 385 28.44 35.72 38.83
CA GLU A 385 28.99 34.79 39.83
C GLU A 385 30.45 34.45 39.54
N LYS A 386 30.78 34.13 38.28
CA LYS A 386 32.16 33.91 37.84
C LYS A 386 33.05 35.11 38.17
N SER A 387 32.63 36.32 37.82
CA SER A 387 33.39 37.54 38.12
C SER A 387 33.58 37.75 39.64
N GLY A 388 32.56 37.45 40.45
CA GLY A 388 32.63 37.53 41.90
C GLY A 388 33.59 36.50 42.49
N ILE A 389 33.58 35.26 42.00
CA ILE A 389 34.50 34.20 42.42
C ILE A 389 35.94 34.55 42.01
N THR A 390 36.15 35.02 40.78
CA THR A 390 37.48 35.44 40.30
C THR A 390 38.05 36.58 41.15
N LYS A 391 37.22 37.57 41.53
CA LYS A 391 37.64 38.63 42.44
C LYS A 391 38.04 38.08 43.81
N LYS A 392 37.20 37.26 44.44
CA LYS A 392 37.51 36.62 45.74
C LYS A 392 38.78 35.78 45.69
N LEU A 393 39.01 35.08 44.57
CA LEU A 393 40.23 34.31 44.35
C LEU A 393 41.46 35.24 44.32
N SER A 394 41.41 36.33 43.56
CA SER A 394 42.51 37.30 43.50
C SER A 394 42.80 37.96 44.86
N GLU A 395 41.77 38.27 45.65
CA GLU A 395 41.90 38.81 47.00
C GLU A 395 42.53 37.78 47.95
N SER A 396 42.11 36.52 47.85
CA SER A 396 42.68 35.41 48.62
C SER A 396 44.15 35.14 48.24
N GLU A 397 44.49 35.19 46.95
CA GLU A 397 45.87 35.07 46.47
C GLU A 397 46.74 36.22 46.98
N ALA A 398 46.25 37.46 46.93
CA ALA A 398 46.94 38.62 47.50
C ALA A 398 47.15 38.47 49.01
N ALA A 399 46.11 38.09 49.76
CA ALA A 399 46.21 37.84 51.20
C ALA A 399 47.22 36.73 51.53
N LYS A 400 47.23 35.63 50.75
CA LYS A 400 48.19 34.55 50.87
C LYS A 400 49.62 35.03 50.62
N THR A 401 49.87 35.86 49.61
CA THR A 401 51.20 36.44 49.37
C THR A 401 51.66 37.36 50.50
N ARG A 402 50.75 38.17 51.05
CA ARG A 402 51.02 39.04 52.19
C ARG A 402 51.39 38.23 53.44
N LEU A 403 50.56 37.27 53.83
CA LEU A 403 50.84 36.39 54.97
C LEU A 403 52.17 35.63 54.80
N LYS A 404 52.47 35.15 53.58
CA LYS A 404 53.75 34.50 53.28
C LYS A 404 54.93 35.47 53.52
N SER A 405 54.81 36.73 53.13
CA SER A 405 55.84 37.74 53.35
C SER A 405 56.00 38.12 54.82
N GLU A 406 54.88 38.25 55.56
CA GLU A 406 54.87 38.52 57.00
C GLU A 406 55.52 37.36 57.78
N MET A 407 55.15 36.11 57.47
CA MET A 407 55.77 34.92 58.08
C MET A 407 57.28 34.85 57.83
N LYS A 408 57.73 35.21 56.62
CA LYS A 408 59.17 35.27 56.31
C LYS A 408 59.87 36.34 57.14
N ALA A 409 59.32 37.55 57.19
CA ALA A 409 59.88 38.65 57.97
C ALA A 409 59.95 38.30 59.47
N GLU A 410 58.93 37.61 59.99
CA GLU A 410 58.89 37.18 61.39
C GLU A 410 59.88 36.04 61.67
N THR A 411 60.02 35.08 60.75
CA THR A 411 61.06 34.04 60.86
C THR A 411 62.46 34.66 60.85
N ASP A 412 62.69 35.66 59.99
CA ASP A 412 63.96 36.38 59.90
C ASP A 412 64.23 37.20 61.18
N ARG A 413 63.20 37.82 61.76
CA ARG A 413 63.27 38.55 63.05
C ARG A 413 63.61 37.61 64.19
N PHE A 414 62.84 36.54 64.35
CA PHE A 414 63.07 35.50 65.35
C PHE A 414 64.48 34.90 65.22
N GLY A 415 64.94 34.68 63.99
CA GLY A 415 66.31 34.24 63.72
C GLY A 415 67.39 35.22 64.18
N ARG A 416 67.16 36.53 64.09
CA ARG A 416 68.07 37.56 64.62
C ARG A 416 68.04 37.62 66.15
N GLU A 417 66.84 37.69 66.74
CA GLU A 417 66.66 37.72 68.19
C GLU A 417 67.26 36.49 68.86
N LYS A 418 67.08 35.29 68.27
CA LYS A 418 67.72 34.07 68.74
C LYS A 418 69.25 34.15 68.68
N LYS A 419 69.83 34.70 67.60
CA LYS A 419 71.29 34.88 67.50
C LYS A 419 71.81 35.86 68.55
N GLU A 420 71.10 36.96 68.76
CA GLU A 420 71.44 37.96 69.78
C GLU A 420 71.35 37.37 71.20
N LEU A 421 70.29 36.62 71.51
CA LEU A 421 70.15 35.90 72.78
C LEU A 421 71.26 34.87 73.00
N VAL A 422 71.64 34.11 71.96
CA VAL A 422 72.77 33.17 72.04
C VAL A 422 74.08 33.90 72.32
N GLU A 423 74.29 35.07 71.70
CA GLU A 423 75.47 35.90 71.93
C GLU A 423 75.50 36.46 73.36
N GLN A 424 74.39 37.04 73.82
CA GLN A 424 74.24 37.51 75.20
C GLN A 424 74.45 36.39 76.22
N PHE A 425 73.92 35.19 75.95
CA PHE A 425 74.12 34.04 76.81
C PHE A 425 75.60 33.64 76.88
N ARG A 426 76.30 33.62 75.74
CA ARG A 426 77.75 33.34 75.67
C ARG A 426 78.57 34.40 76.42
N ASP A 427 78.21 35.68 76.30
CA ASP A 427 78.88 36.76 77.01
C ASP A 427 78.68 36.65 78.52
N VAL A 428 77.45 36.33 78.98
CA VAL A 428 77.16 36.07 80.39
C VAL A 428 77.88 34.83 80.89
N GLU A 429 77.92 33.74 80.11
CA GLU A 429 78.71 32.54 80.45
C GLU A 429 80.19 32.89 80.61
N SER A 430 80.76 33.69 79.70
CA SER A 430 82.15 34.16 79.79
C SER A 430 82.39 35.04 81.01
N GLN A 431 81.47 35.96 81.33
CA GLN A 431 81.53 36.76 82.57
C GLN A 431 81.45 35.89 83.81
N LEU A 432 80.58 34.87 83.82
CA LEU A 432 80.47 33.90 84.90
C LEU A 432 81.76 33.11 85.08
N GLU A 433 82.38 32.70 83.98
CA GLU A 433 83.66 32.00 83.97
C GLU A 433 84.78 32.90 84.50
N TRP A 434 84.79 34.19 84.12
CA TRP A 434 85.71 35.18 84.67
C TRP A 434 85.53 35.41 86.17
N VAL A 435 84.29 35.63 86.65
CA VAL A 435 84.01 35.80 88.09
C VAL A 435 84.34 34.53 88.87
N ARG A 436 84.07 33.34 88.32
CA ARG A 436 84.49 32.08 88.93
C ARG A 436 86.01 31.99 89.02
N SER A 437 86.72 32.38 87.97
CA SER A 437 88.19 32.43 87.98
C SER A 437 88.70 33.44 89.00
N GLU A 438 88.16 34.66 89.05
CA GLU A 438 88.63 35.71 89.96
C GLU A 438 88.30 35.37 91.42
N ARG A 439 87.11 34.80 91.69
CA ARG A 439 86.82 34.25 93.03
C ARG A 439 87.72 33.09 93.38
N GLN A 440 88.10 32.25 92.42
CA GLN A 440 89.06 31.17 92.65
C GLN A 440 90.43 31.75 93.00
N ASP A 441 90.90 32.75 92.26
CA ASP A 441 92.15 33.47 92.53
C ASP A 441 92.13 34.18 93.90
N GLU A 442 90.99 34.78 94.28
CA GLU A 442 90.81 35.44 95.58
C GLU A 442 90.70 34.43 96.73
N ILE A 443 90.02 33.30 96.53
CA ILE A 443 90.02 32.17 97.47
C ILE A 443 91.44 31.65 97.65
N ASP A 444 92.20 31.48 96.56
CA ASP A 444 93.59 31.01 96.59
C ASP A 444 94.50 32.03 97.31
N LYS A 445 94.29 33.33 97.08
CA LYS A 445 94.99 34.40 97.79
C LYS A 445 94.63 34.46 99.28
N LEU A 446 93.35 34.52 99.65
CA LEU A 446 92.91 34.53 101.05
C LEU A 446 93.30 33.23 101.77
N SER A 447 93.31 32.10 101.06
CA SER A 447 93.84 30.83 101.57
C SER A 447 95.34 30.95 101.87
N SER A 448 96.12 31.57 100.98
CA SER A 448 97.55 31.83 101.19
C SER A 448 97.81 32.84 102.32
N GLU A 449 97.02 33.91 102.45
CA GLU A 449 97.13 34.92 103.51
C GLU A 449 96.67 34.36 104.87
N LYS A 450 95.57 33.61 104.90
CA LYS A 450 95.13 32.87 106.09
C LYS A 450 96.20 31.89 106.53
N LYS A 451 96.83 31.17 105.61
CA LYS A 451 97.95 30.27 105.91
C LYS A 451 99.12 31.07 106.52
N ALA A 452 99.52 32.17 105.90
CA ALA A 452 100.58 33.04 106.43
C ALA A 452 100.25 33.67 107.80
N LEU A 453 98.99 34.05 108.06
CA LEU A 453 98.55 34.56 109.36
C LEU A 453 98.41 33.48 110.41
N LEU A 454 97.96 32.27 110.04
CA LEU A 454 98.00 31.10 110.92
C LEU A 454 99.44 30.78 111.28
N ASP A 455 100.36 30.80 110.31
CA ASP A 455 101.79 30.59 110.55
C ASP A 455 102.30 31.66 111.54
N ARG A 456 101.98 32.95 111.33
CA ARG A 456 102.36 34.04 112.26
C ARG A 456 101.67 33.97 113.63
N LEU A 457 100.42 33.51 113.71
CA LEU A 457 99.72 33.30 114.97
C LEU A 457 100.35 32.13 115.73
N THR A 458 100.65 31.02 115.05
CA THR A 458 101.37 29.90 115.67
C THR A 458 102.77 30.29 116.11
N GLU A 459 103.46 31.17 115.38
CA GLU A 459 104.72 31.78 115.83
C GLU A 459 104.51 32.70 117.06
N ALA A 460 103.48 33.55 117.07
CA ALA A 460 103.20 34.43 118.20
C ALA A 460 102.71 33.68 119.45
N GLU A 461 101.88 32.65 119.29
CA GLU A 461 101.42 31.76 120.35
C GLU A 461 102.57 30.91 120.91
N THR A 462 103.51 30.48 120.07
CA THR A 462 104.75 29.81 120.54
C THR A 462 105.71 30.78 121.24
N PHE A 463 105.64 32.09 120.96
CA PHE A 463 106.37 33.11 121.72
C PHE A 463 105.69 33.51 123.04
N LEU A 464 104.36 33.50 123.13
CA LEU A 464 103.62 33.82 124.36
C LEU A 464 103.50 32.64 125.35
N THR A 465 103.65 31.40 124.88
CA THR A 465 103.75 30.22 125.76
C THR A 465 105.18 29.94 126.26
N ARG A 466 106.16 30.80 125.91
CA ARG A 466 107.47 30.91 126.56
C ARG A 466 107.56 32.18 127.42
N LYS A 467 106.70 32.25 128.42
CA LYS A 467 107.02 32.89 129.70
C LYS A 467 106.32 32.18 130.84
#